data_AF-A0A5C7VX85-F1
#
_entry.id   AF-A0A5C7VX85-F1
#
_cell.length_a   1.000
_cell.length_b   1.000
_cell.length_c   1.000
_cell.angle_alpha   90.00
_cell.angle_beta   90.00
_cell.angle_gamma   90.00
#
_symmetry.space_group_name_H-M   'P 1'
#
loop_
_entity.id
_entity.type
_entity.pdbx_description
1 polymer ?
#
loop_
_entity_poly.entity_id
_entity_poly.type
_entity_poly.pdbx_seq_one_letter_code
_entity_poly.pdbx_strand_id
1 'polypeptide(L)'
;MRIGVKRVRRYRLTDLLAYLEQDQAPVNIATFEHATSRIAHIDLEGIAINYGSHLCAFYDTDLGRLKLALPFLLDGLQSGNRCFLVATKEVQSIIINELCDVRSCIDQDIQDGRIVLTEGMANSTELYTFFENAFMDANKQGIQGLRVLGDMAWTLQKGMGIAELNDFESRYNQGLGHRFPVVSLCQYDARLFSGTAILGALKCHDDTFHYPLTHFLGS
;
A
#
# COMPACT_ATOMS: atom_id res chain seq x y z
N MET A 1 -22.43 20.08 -47.68
CA MET A 1 -21.37 19.32 -46.98
C MET A 1 -21.10 19.99 -45.64
N ARG A 2 -21.68 19.48 -44.54
CA ARG A 2 -21.56 20.08 -43.20
C ARG A 2 -20.39 19.42 -42.46
N ILE A 3 -19.34 20.20 -42.18
CA ILE A 3 -18.20 19.78 -41.37
C ILE A 3 -18.54 20.09 -39.91
N GLY A 4 -18.93 19.07 -39.15
CA GLY A 4 -19.14 19.17 -37.71
C GLY A 4 -17.83 18.98 -36.96
N VAL A 5 -17.26 20.07 -36.43
CA VAL A 5 -16.09 20.02 -35.55
C VAL A 5 -16.54 19.52 -34.17
N LYS A 6 -16.20 18.27 -33.86
CA LYS A 6 -16.43 17.64 -32.55
C LYS A 6 -15.49 18.28 -31.52
N ARG A 7 -15.97 19.29 -30.79
CA ARG A 7 -15.30 19.81 -29.58
C ARG A 7 -15.35 18.74 -28.48
N VAL A 8 -14.22 18.10 -28.22
CA VAL A 8 -14.01 17.25 -27.05
C VAL A 8 -14.09 18.14 -25.80
N ARG A 9 -15.07 17.90 -24.93
CA ARG A 9 -15.15 18.56 -23.61
C ARG A 9 -14.03 17.98 -22.74
N ARG A 10 -13.04 18.80 -22.38
CA ARG A 10 -12.09 18.48 -21.31
C ARG A 10 -12.84 18.66 -19.99
N TYR A 11 -13.12 17.56 -19.29
CA TYR A 11 -13.63 17.62 -17.93
C TYR A 11 -12.55 18.21 -17.03
N ARG A 12 -12.89 19.28 -16.30
CA ARG A 12 -12.01 19.88 -15.30
C ARG A 12 -12.32 19.24 -13.96
N LEU A 13 -11.31 19.14 -13.08
CA LEU A 13 -11.47 18.64 -11.70
C LEU A 13 -12.61 19.36 -10.95
N THR A 14 -12.86 20.62 -11.28
CA THR A 14 -13.98 21.42 -10.76
C THR A 14 -15.35 20.85 -11.10
N ASP A 15 -15.51 20.24 -12.28
CA ASP A 15 -16.79 19.64 -12.69
C ASP A 15 -17.05 18.32 -11.93
N LEU A 16 -15.98 17.62 -11.53
CA LEU A 16 -16.03 16.39 -10.73
C LEU A 16 -16.38 16.69 -9.27
N LEU A 17 -15.82 17.77 -8.71
CA LEU A 17 -16.11 18.24 -7.36
C LEU A 17 -17.57 18.73 -7.23
N ALA A 18 -18.08 19.45 -8.23
CA ALA A 18 -19.47 19.93 -8.24
C ALA A 18 -20.51 18.78 -8.31
N TYR A 19 -20.16 17.65 -8.93
CA TYR A 19 -21.01 16.47 -8.97
C TYR A 19 -21.06 15.76 -7.61
N LEU A 20 -19.94 15.69 -6.88
CA LEU A 20 -19.86 15.08 -5.56
C LEU A 20 -20.61 15.89 -4.48
N GLU A 21 -20.70 17.22 -4.65
CA GLU A 21 -21.43 18.10 -3.73
C GLU A 21 -22.96 18.06 -3.90
N GLN A 22 -23.47 17.65 -5.07
CA GLN A 22 -24.92 17.63 -5.34
C GLN A 22 -25.68 16.45 -4.70
N ASP A 23 -24.99 15.40 -4.24
CA ASP A 23 -25.62 14.17 -3.72
C ASP A 23 -25.78 14.14 -2.19
N GLN A 24 -25.52 15.24 -1.48
CA GLN A 24 -25.72 15.32 -0.02
C GLN A 24 -27.10 15.87 0.34
N ALA A 25 -28.07 14.98 0.55
CA ALA A 25 -29.29 15.29 1.29
C ALA A 25 -29.01 15.29 2.81
N PRO A 26 -29.66 16.18 3.61
CA PRO A 26 -29.38 16.28 5.03
C PRO A 26 -30.00 15.11 5.80
N VAL A 27 -29.15 14.23 6.34
CA VAL A 27 -29.58 13.19 7.27
C VAL A 27 -29.54 13.75 8.70
N ASN A 28 -30.72 13.92 9.29
CA ASN A 28 -30.87 14.12 10.72
C ASN A 28 -30.42 12.85 11.45
N ILE A 29 -29.30 12.90 12.17
CA ILE A 29 -28.87 11.83 13.06
C ILE A 29 -28.83 12.37 14.48
N ALA A 30 -29.80 11.91 15.27
CA ALA A 30 -29.83 12.08 16.71
C ALA A 30 -28.53 11.57 17.33
N THR A 31 -28.02 12.34 18.28
CA THR A 31 -26.87 12.02 19.12
C THR A 31 -27.07 10.69 19.84
N PHE A 32 -26.34 9.66 19.39
CA PHE A 32 -26.05 8.48 20.19
C PHE A 32 -24.58 8.52 20.56
N GLU A 33 -24.31 8.94 21.80
CA GLU A 33 -23.08 8.63 22.49
C GLU A 33 -23.00 7.11 22.66
N HIS A 34 -22.15 6.48 21.85
CA HIS A 34 -21.47 5.24 22.21
C HIS A 34 -20.01 5.42 21.83
N ALA A 35 -19.14 5.28 22.82
CA ALA A 35 -17.70 5.22 22.62
C ALA A 35 -17.34 3.94 21.84
N THR A 36 -17.57 3.94 20.52
CA THR A 36 -16.96 2.98 19.61
C THR A 36 -15.51 3.40 19.48
N SER A 37 -14.59 2.57 19.99
CA SER A 37 -13.19 2.60 19.59
C SER A 37 -13.15 2.66 18.06
N ARG A 38 -12.85 3.82 17.48
CA ARG A 38 -12.70 3.93 16.02
C ARG A 38 -11.51 3.05 15.68
N ILE A 39 -11.74 1.96 14.95
CA ILE A 39 -10.64 1.19 14.38
C ILE A 39 -9.83 2.18 13.55
N ALA A 40 -8.58 2.39 13.96
CA ALA A 40 -7.71 3.32 13.28
C ALA A 40 -7.41 2.74 11.88
N HIS A 41 -7.58 3.57 10.87
CA HIS A 41 -7.50 3.20 9.46
C HIS A 41 -6.62 4.19 8.71
N ILE A 42 -6.22 3.78 7.52
CA ILE A 42 -5.66 4.66 6.49
C ILE A 42 -6.70 4.83 5.38
N ASP A 43 -6.60 5.93 4.65
CA ASP A 43 -7.26 6.05 3.35
C ASP A 43 -6.28 5.66 2.23
N LEU A 44 -6.76 4.92 1.25
CA LEU A 44 -6.02 4.58 0.03
C LEU A 44 -7.03 4.50 -1.12
N GLU A 45 -6.88 5.25 -2.21
CA GLU A 45 -7.79 5.20 -3.38
C GLU A 45 -9.29 5.33 -3.02
N GLY A 46 -9.62 6.12 -1.99
CA GLY A 46 -10.99 6.33 -1.52
C GLY A 46 -11.60 5.18 -0.70
N ILE A 47 -10.79 4.20 -0.28
CA ILE A 47 -11.20 3.15 0.65
C ILE A 47 -10.48 3.29 2.00
N ALA A 48 -11.25 3.14 3.08
CA ALA A 48 -10.73 3.11 4.44
C ALA A 48 -10.24 1.69 4.77
N ILE A 49 -8.93 1.55 4.98
CA ILE A 49 -8.25 0.29 5.26
C ILE A 49 -7.83 0.27 6.72
N ASN A 50 -8.31 -0.72 7.48
CA ASN A 50 -8.01 -0.85 8.89
C ASN A 50 -6.53 -1.18 9.13
N TYR A 51 -5.94 -0.61 10.19
CA TYR A 51 -4.68 -1.16 10.71
C TYR A 51 -4.85 -2.64 11.06
N GLY A 52 -3.79 -3.39 10.87
CA GLY A 52 -3.79 -4.85 10.90
C GLY A 52 -3.85 -5.49 9.52
N SER A 53 -4.35 -4.77 8.51
CA SER A 53 -4.60 -5.35 7.18
C SER A 53 -3.31 -5.73 6.45
N HIS A 54 -3.28 -6.96 5.93
CA HIS A 54 -2.26 -7.44 5.00
C HIS A 54 -2.85 -7.71 3.61
N LEU A 55 -2.53 -6.84 2.67
CA LEU A 55 -3.20 -6.73 1.38
C LEU A 55 -2.31 -7.18 0.24
N CYS A 56 -2.89 -7.86 -0.74
CA CYS A 56 -2.23 -8.15 -2.00
C CYS A 56 -2.76 -7.24 -3.12
N ALA A 57 -1.85 -6.80 -3.99
CA ALA A 57 -2.17 -6.06 -5.20
C ALA A 57 -1.45 -6.65 -6.41
N PHE A 58 -1.97 -6.38 -7.60
CA PHE A 58 -1.44 -6.91 -8.85
C PHE A 58 -1.31 -5.79 -9.87
N TYR A 59 -0.24 -5.81 -10.64
CA TYR A 59 -0.06 -4.87 -11.74
C TYR A 59 0.52 -5.55 -12.98
N ASP A 60 0.21 -5.03 -14.16
CA ASP A 60 0.71 -5.56 -15.44
C ASP A 60 1.49 -4.52 -16.27
N THR A 61 1.65 -3.30 -15.75
CA THR A 61 2.49 -2.24 -16.34
C THR A 61 3.32 -1.53 -15.26
N ASP A 62 4.37 -0.83 -15.70
CA ASP A 62 5.20 -0.05 -14.77
C ASP A 62 4.43 1.16 -14.17
N LEU A 63 3.45 1.71 -14.89
CA LEU A 63 2.53 2.71 -14.34
C LEU A 63 1.58 2.08 -13.32
N GLY A 64 1.07 0.86 -13.60
CA GLY A 64 0.26 0.08 -12.69
C GLY A 64 0.96 -0.20 -11.36
N ARG A 65 2.28 -0.43 -11.37
CA ARG A 65 3.11 -0.56 -10.16
C ARG A 65 3.02 0.68 -9.26
N LEU A 66 3.00 1.87 -9.88
CA LEU A 66 3.02 3.15 -9.17
C LEU A 66 1.65 3.55 -8.62
N LYS A 67 0.56 3.04 -9.23
CA LYS A 67 -0.83 3.38 -8.90
C LYS A 67 -1.10 3.37 -7.40
N LEU A 68 -0.70 2.30 -6.70
CA LEU A 68 -0.93 2.18 -5.26
C LEU A 68 0.31 2.53 -4.44
N ALA A 69 1.51 2.23 -4.96
CA ALA A 69 2.77 2.49 -4.27
C ALA A 69 2.94 3.96 -3.86
N LEU A 70 2.69 4.88 -4.79
CA LEU A 70 2.89 6.32 -4.55
C LEU A 70 1.91 6.89 -3.52
N PRO A 71 0.58 6.81 -3.70
CA PRO A 71 -0.35 7.35 -2.69
C PRO A 71 -0.18 6.65 -1.33
N PHE A 72 0.07 5.34 -1.32
CA PHE A 72 0.28 4.60 -0.07
C PHE A 72 1.46 5.14 0.75
N LEU A 73 2.60 5.42 0.12
CA LEU A 73 3.78 5.96 0.79
C LEU A 73 3.63 7.46 1.10
N LEU A 74 3.12 8.26 0.16
CA LEU A 74 2.94 9.70 0.34
C LEU A 74 2.01 10.01 1.52
N ASP A 75 0.83 9.38 1.57
CA ASP A 75 -0.14 9.62 2.64
C ASP A 75 0.37 9.12 3.99
N GLY A 76 1.19 8.06 3.99
CA GLY A 76 1.88 7.58 5.18
C GLY A 76 2.85 8.61 5.73
N LEU A 77 3.72 9.15 4.88
CA LEU A 77 4.68 10.20 5.25
C LEU A 77 3.98 11.50 5.68
N GLN A 78 2.87 11.87 5.04
CA GLN A 78 2.08 13.03 5.45
C GLN A 78 1.39 12.83 6.80
N SER A 79 0.92 11.61 7.07
CA SER A 79 0.24 11.24 8.32
C SER A 79 1.20 10.91 9.46
N GLY A 80 2.52 11.09 9.27
CA GLY A 80 3.53 10.77 10.29
C GLY A 80 3.77 9.28 10.52
N ASN A 81 3.32 8.41 9.61
CA ASN A 81 3.61 6.99 9.67
C ASN A 81 5.09 6.72 9.32
N ARG A 82 5.65 5.64 9.87
CA ARG A 82 6.90 5.08 9.35
C ARG A 82 6.58 4.15 8.19
N CYS A 83 7.21 4.42 7.05
CA CYS A 83 7.03 3.66 5.83
C CYS A 83 8.22 2.72 5.60
N PHE A 84 7.94 1.56 5.04
CA PHE A 84 8.94 0.59 4.60
C PHE A 84 8.73 0.32 3.11
N LEU A 85 9.80 0.35 2.34
CA LEU A 85 9.81 -0.03 0.94
C LEU A 85 10.72 -1.25 0.77
N VAL A 86 10.10 -2.41 0.56
CA VAL A 86 10.78 -3.68 0.28
C VAL A 86 10.69 -3.94 -1.22
N ALA A 87 11.78 -3.75 -1.94
CA ALA A 87 11.80 -3.92 -3.39
C ALA A 87 13.22 -4.14 -3.90
N THR A 88 13.38 -4.58 -5.15
CA THR A 88 14.69 -4.58 -5.79
C THR A 88 15.27 -3.17 -5.84
N LYS A 89 16.59 -3.01 -5.87
CA LYS A 89 17.24 -1.69 -5.93
C LYS A 89 16.77 -0.82 -7.11
N GLU A 90 16.49 -1.46 -8.24
CA GLU A 90 15.93 -0.80 -9.42
C GLU A 90 14.53 -0.23 -9.13
N VAL A 91 13.64 -1.06 -8.57
CA VAL A 91 12.27 -0.62 -8.24
C VAL A 91 12.27 0.43 -7.13
N GLN A 92 13.15 0.31 -6.13
CA GLN A 92 13.34 1.35 -5.11
C GLN A 92 13.70 2.69 -5.77
N SER A 93 14.64 2.67 -6.71
CA SER A 93 15.08 3.90 -7.41
C SER A 93 13.93 4.53 -8.19
N ILE A 94 13.11 3.72 -8.88
CA ILE A 94 11.92 4.20 -9.60
C ILE A 94 10.94 4.87 -8.63
N ILE A 95 10.54 4.18 -7.56
CA ILE A 95 9.55 4.70 -6.61
C ILE A 95 10.08 5.95 -5.90
N ILE A 96 11.34 5.98 -5.48
CA ILE A 96 11.93 7.15 -4.81
C ILE A 96 11.99 8.36 -5.74
N ASN A 97 12.37 8.19 -7.02
CA ASN A 97 12.40 9.29 -7.97
C ASN A 97 11.02 9.92 -8.15
N GLU A 98 9.98 9.09 -8.33
CA GLU A 98 8.59 9.57 -8.45
C GLU A 98 8.09 10.26 -7.16
N LEU A 99 8.50 9.77 -5.99
CA LEU A 99 8.20 10.42 -4.72
C LEU A 99 8.88 11.79 -4.59
N CYS A 100 10.12 11.94 -5.06
CA CYS A 100 10.85 13.21 -5.04
C CYS A 100 10.19 14.29 -5.89
N ASP A 101 9.53 13.92 -7.00
CA ASP A 101 8.80 14.86 -7.86
C ASP A 101 7.58 15.48 -7.16
N VAL A 102 6.99 14.76 -6.18
CA VAL A 102 5.80 15.20 -5.44
C VAL A 102 6.17 15.77 -4.06
N ARG A 103 7.25 15.28 -3.44
CA ARG A 103 7.67 15.61 -2.08
C ARG A 103 9.16 15.91 -2.03
N SER A 104 9.50 17.17 -1.77
CA SER A 104 10.88 17.64 -1.79
C SER A 104 11.77 17.15 -0.64
N CYS A 105 11.22 16.53 0.41
CA CYS A 105 11.96 16.12 1.60
C CYS A 105 12.20 14.60 1.70
N ILE A 106 12.02 13.84 0.62
CA ILE A 106 12.20 12.38 0.64
C ILE A 106 13.60 11.97 1.12
N ASP A 107 14.65 12.65 0.68
CA ASP A 107 16.02 12.37 1.14
C ASP A 107 16.16 12.53 2.67
N GLN A 108 15.51 13.54 3.24
CA GLN A 108 15.49 13.75 4.68
C GLN A 108 14.62 12.69 5.38
N ASP A 109 13.47 12.33 4.81
CA ASP A 109 12.62 11.27 5.33
C ASP A 109 13.36 9.91 5.35
N ILE A 110 14.25 9.65 4.39
CA ILE A 110 15.14 8.47 4.39
C ILE A 110 16.16 8.59 5.54
N GLN A 111 16.86 9.72 5.64
CA GLN A 111 17.88 9.95 6.68
C GLN A 111 17.30 9.86 8.10
N ASP A 112 16.08 10.36 8.29
CA ASP A 112 15.37 10.35 9.58
C ASP A 112 14.71 8.99 9.88
N GLY A 113 14.83 8.01 8.98
CA GLY A 113 14.21 6.69 9.13
C GLY A 113 12.67 6.73 9.10
N ARG A 114 12.08 7.74 8.46
CA ARG A 114 10.65 7.83 8.20
C ARG A 114 10.25 6.96 7.02
N ILE A 115 11.14 6.79 6.05
CA ILE A 115 11.07 5.73 5.05
C ILE A 115 12.31 4.84 5.14
N VAL A 116 12.10 3.54 5.31
CA VAL A 116 13.16 2.54 5.43
C VAL A 116 13.20 1.71 4.16
N LEU A 117 14.36 1.68 3.49
CA LEU A 117 14.57 0.95 2.25
C LEU A 117 15.24 -0.39 2.53
N THR A 118 14.76 -1.47 1.91
CA THR A 118 15.38 -2.79 2.01
C THR A 118 15.16 -3.61 0.73
N GLU A 119 16.18 -4.36 0.31
CA GLU A 119 16.11 -5.26 -0.85
C GLU A 119 15.50 -6.63 -0.51
N GLY A 120 14.86 -6.75 0.65
CA GLY A 120 14.43 -8.01 1.22
C GLY A 120 15.61 -8.86 1.69
N MET A 121 15.31 -10.02 2.28
CA MET A 121 16.31 -10.96 2.80
C MET A 121 16.08 -12.34 2.21
N ALA A 122 17.16 -13.08 1.96
CA ALA A 122 17.05 -14.46 1.46
C ALA A 122 16.49 -15.41 2.52
N ASN A 123 16.62 -15.06 3.80
CA ASN A 123 16.10 -15.84 4.92
C ASN A 123 14.83 -15.20 5.47
N SER A 124 13.71 -15.93 5.41
CA SER A 124 12.40 -15.48 5.91
C SER A 124 12.38 -15.18 7.41
N THR A 125 13.19 -15.88 8.21
CA THR A 125 13.31 -15.64 9.65
C THR A 125 14.06 -14.34 9.94
N GLU A 126 15.09 -14.03 9.16
CA GLU A 126 15.80 -12.74 9.27
C GLU A 126 14.88 -11.58 8.89
N LEU A 127 14.10 -11.72 7.80
CA LEU A 127 13.14 -10.70 7.37
C LEU A 127 12.05 -10.46 8.42
N TYR A 128 11.50 -11.53 9.00
CA TYR A 128 10.52 -11.43 10.08
C TYR A 128 11.11 -10.72 11.30
N THR A 129 12.33 -11.09 11.71
CA THR A 129 13.02 -10.48 12.86
C THR A 129 13.32 -9.01 12.61
N PHE A 130 13.69 -8.65 11.38
CA PHE A 130 13.88 -7.26 10.97
C PHE A 130 12.60 -6.43 11.17
N PHE A 131 11.46 -6.89 10.65
CA PHE A 131 10.19 -6.19 10.82
C PHE A 131 9.76 -6.11 12.27
N GLU A 132 9.86 -7.22 13.01
CA GLU A 132 9.50 -7.25 14.43
C GLU A 132 10.29 -6.19 15.23
N ASN A 133 11.60 -6.11 15.02
CA ASN A 133 12.45 -5.12 15.67
C ASN A 133 12.11 -3.70 15.25
N ALA A 134 11.91 -3.46 13.94
CA ALA A 134 11.59 -2.14 13.41
C ALA A 134 10.23 -1.63 13.90
N PHE A 135 9.24 -2.51 14.02
CA PHE A 135 7.90 -2.15 14.52
C PHE A 135 7.93 -1.87 16.02
N MET A 136 8.66 -2.68 16.80
CA MET A 136 8.86 -2.43 18.23
C MET A 136 9.58 -1.10 18.48
N ASP A 137 10.61 -0.79 17.69
CA ASP A 137 11.33 0.48 17.78
C ASP A 137 10.43 1.68 17.45
N ALA A 138 9.67 1.60 16.36
CA ALA A 138 8.73 2.65 15.99
C ALA A 138 7.68 2.92 17.09
N ASN A 139 7.16 1.85 17.70
CA ASN A 139 6.23 1.96 18.81
C ASN A 139 6.87 2.61 20.05
N LYS A 140 8.13 2.28 20.38
CA LYS A 140 8.89 2.93 21.47
C LYS A 140 9.12 4.42 21.22
N GLN A 141 9.22 4.82 19.96
CA GLN A 141 9.37 6.22 19.54
C GLN A 141 8.02 6.97 19.46
N GLY A 142 6.89 6.30 19.77
CA GLY A 142 5.56 6.89 19.78
C GLY A 142 4.93 7.07 18.39
N ILE A 143 5.49 6.41 17.36
CA ILE A 143 4.96 6.43 15.99
C ILE A 143 3.60 5.70 15.97
N GLN A 144 2.56 6.40 15.52
CA GLN A 144 1.17 5.95 15.63
C GLN A 144 0.73 4.97 14.54
N GLY A 145 1.51 4.82 13.46
CA GLY A 145 1.16 3.97 12.34
C GLY A 145 2.35 3.58 11.49
N LEU A 146 2.23 2.41 10.86
CA LEU A 146 3.26 1.80 10.03
C LEU A 146 2.66 1.44 8.67
N ARG A 147 3.45 1.61 7.61
CA ARG A 147 3.06 1.23 6.24
C ARG A 147 4.17 0.41 5.61
N VAL A 148 3.89 -0.82 5.21
CA VAL A 148 4.86 -1.68 4.50
C VAL A 148 4.40 -1.84 3.07
N LEU A 149 5.20 -1.36 2.13
CA LEU A 149 5.03 -1.63 0.71
C LEU A 149 6.07 -2.68 0.27
N GLY A 150 5.59 -3.84 -0.16
CA GLY A 150 6.42 -4.90 -0.72
C GLY A 150 6.21 -5.03 -2.23
N ASP A 151 7.21 -4.70 -3.04
CA ASP A 151 7.23 -5.08 -4.46
C ASP A 151 7.85 -6.46 -4.61
N MET A 152 6.99 -7.47 -4.76
CA MET A 152 7.34 -8.85 -4.51
C MET A 152 8.36 -9.42 -5.51
N ALA A 153 8.67 -8.72 -6.59
CA ALA A 153 9.73 -9.11 -7.52
C ALA A 153 11.10 -9.31 -6.83
N TRP A 154 11.33 -8.68 -5.66
CA TRP A 154 12.53 -8.91 -4.85
C TRP A 154 12.71 -10.39 -4.45
N THR A 155 11.62 -11.12 -4.20
CA THR A 155 11.64 -12.54 -3.80
C THR A 155 12.26 -13.42 -4.88
N LEU A 156 11.96 -13.12 -6.14
CA LEU A 156 12.50 -13.82 -7.30
C LEU A 156 14.01 -13.58 -7.42
N GLN A 157 14.46 -12.34 -7.18
CA GLN A 157 15.88 -12.00 -7.18
C GLN A 157 16.67 -12.70 -6.06
N LYS A 158 16.05 -12.91 -4.89
CA LYS A 158 16.65 -13.65 -3.78
C LYS A 158 16.55 -15.17 -3.92
N GLY A 159 15.89 -15.67 -4.98
CA GLY A 159 15.73 -17.10 -5.23
C GLY A 159 14.76 -17.79 -4.26
N MET A 160 13.86 -17.04 -3.63
CA MET A 160 12.88 -17.58 -2.68
C MET A 160 11.86 -18.43 -3.44
N GLY A 161 11.70 -19.69 -3.03
CA GLY A 161 10.71 -20.58 -3.62
C GLY A 161 9.28 -20.19 -3.23
N ILE A 162 8.29 -20.55 -4.05
CA ILE A 162 6.87 -20.24 -3.79
C ILE A 162 6.41 -20.77 -2.42
N ALA A 163 6.85 -21.97 -2.03
CA ALA A 163 6.47 -22.56 -0.74
C ALA A 163 7.06 -21.77 0.45
N GLU A 164 8.31 -21.33 0.33
CA GLU A 164 8.98 -20.51 1.34
C GLU A 164 8.35 -19.12 1.45
N LEU A 165 8.02 -18.51 0.31
CA LEU A 165 7.32 -17.23 0.26
C LEU A 165 5.95 -17.35 0.94
N ASN A 166 5.14 -18.35 0.59
CA ASN A 166 3.83 -18.53 1.21
C ASN A 166 3.90 -18.78 2.73
N ASP A 167 4.91 -19.53 3.20
CA ASP A 167 5.14 -19.73 4.63
C ASP A 167 5.49 -18.41 5.33
N PHE A 168 6.38 -17.61 4.71
CA PHE A 168 6.70 -16.27 5.19
C PHE A 168 5.47 -15.37 5.26
N GLU A 169 4.69 -15.25 4.18
CA GLU A 169 3.51 -14.37 4.13
C GLU A 169 2.45 -14.79 5.16
N SER A 170 2.22 -16.10 5.31
CA SER A 170 1.29 -16.64 6.30
C SER A 170 1.74 -16.32 7.72
N ARG A 171 3.03 -16.51 8.03
CA ARG A 171 3.61 -16.21 9.34
C ARG A 171 3.60 -14.70 9.62
N TYR A 172 3.90 -13.87 8.63
CA TYR A 172 3.85 -12.42 8.73
C TYR A 172 2.43 -11.96 9.05
N ASN A 173 1.44 -12.46 8.33
CA ASN A 173 0.04 -12.13 8.52
C ASN A 173 -0.45 -12.48 9.94
N GLN A 174 -0.21 -13.72 10.38
CA GLN A 174 -0.64 -14.20 11.69
C GLN A 174 0.11 -13.54 12.87
N GLY A 175 1.36 -13.12 12.64
CA GLY A 175 2.24 -12.63 13.70
C GLY A 175 2.34 -11.12 13.79
N LEU A 176 2.80 -10.46 12.73
CA LEU A 176 3.15 -9.03 12.73
C LEU A 176 1.99 -8.14 12.30
N GLY A 177 1.23 -8.54 11.27
CA GLY A 177 0.11 -7.76 10.74
C GLY A 177 -0.86 -7.33 11.85
N HIS A 178 -1.39 -8.30 12.59
CA HIS A 178 -2.40 -8.05 13.63
C HIS A 178 -1.88 -7.47 14.95
N ARG A 179 -0.56 -7.48 15.20
CA ARG A 179 0.02 -7.09 16.51
C ARG A 179 0.42 -5.62 16.57
N PHE A 180 0.54 -4.95 15.43
CA PHE A 180 1.02 -3.57 15.33
C PHE A 180 0.03 -2.72 14.54
N PRO A 181 0.03 -1.38 14.71
CA PRO A 181 -0.77 -0.48 13.88
C PRO A 181 -0.16 -0.36 12.47
N VAL A 182 -0.15 -1.46 11.71
CA VAL A 182 0.49 -1.58 10.40
C VAL A 182 -0.55 -1.86 9.32
N VAL A 183 -0.42 -1.23 8.16
CA VAL A 183 -1.01 -1.73 6.92
C VAL A 183 0.13 -2.21 6.03
N SER A 184 0.00 -3.41 5.49
CA SER A 184 1.00 -4.00 4.58
C SER A 184 0.36 -4.20 3.22
N LEU A 185 1.03 -3.77 2.16
CA LEU A 185 0.61 -3.87 0.77
C LEU A 185 1.71 -4.60 -0.02
N CYS A 186 1.46 -5.86 -0.35
CA CYS A 186 2.33 -6.69 -1.17
C CYS A 186 1.83 -6.68 -2.62
N GLN A 187 2.57 -6.04 -3.51
CA GLN A 187 2.23 -5.92 -4.92
C GLN A 187 3.03 -6.89 -5.80
N TYR A 188 2.35 -7.57 -6.71
CA TYR A 188 2.90 -8.60 -7.57
C TYR A 188 2.83 -8.18 -9.04
N ASP A 189 3.95 -8.26 -9.74
CA ASP A 189 4.02 -8.06 -11.19
C ASP A 189 3.43 -9.29 -11.91
N ALA A 190 2.26 -9.15 -12.50
CA ALA A 190 1.57 -10.21 -13.22
C ALA A 190 2.33 -10.71 -14.46
N ARG A 191 3.36 -9.97 -14.92
CA ARG A 191 4.27 -10.39 -15.99
C ARG A 191 5.36 -11.33 -15.49
N LEU A 192 5.66 -11.33 -14.19
CA LEU A 192 6.75 -12.10 -13.58
C LEU A 192 6.24 -13.32 -12.78
N PHE A 193 5.10 -13.19 -12.13
CA PHE A 193 4.54 -14.26 -11.29
C PHE A 193 3.60 -15.17 -12.08
N SER A 194 3.75 -16.49 -11.89
CA SER A 194 2.82 -17.46 -12.47
C SER A 194 1.42 -17.34 -11.83
N GLY A 195 0.39 -17.79 -12.54
CA GLY A 195 -0.97 -17.83 -11.98
C GLY A 195 -1.07 -18.64 -10.68
N THR A 196 -0.25 -19.68 -10.51
CA THR A 196 -0.20 -20.46 -9.26
C THR A 196 0.47 -19.70 -8.12
N ALA A 197 1.47 -18.87 -8.40
CA ALA A 197 2.07 -17.98 -7.41
C ALA A 197 1.08 -16.89 -6.99
N ILE A 198 0.36 -16.27 -7.93
CA ILE A 198 -0.70 -15.30 -7.65
C ILE A 198 -1.82 -15.91 -6.80
N LEU A 199 -2.25 -17.14 -7.12
CA LEU A 199 -3.22 -17.86 -6.30
C LEU A 199 -2.70 -18.12 -4.87
N GLY A 200 -1.39 -18.41 -4.72
CA GLY A 200 -0.74 -18.53 -3.43
C GLY A 200 -0.81 -17.22 -2.64
N ALA A 201 -0.41 -16.11 -3.27
CA ALA A 201 -0.50 -14.78 -2.68
C ALA A 201 -1.93 -14.47 -2.21
N LEU A 202 -2.95 -14.68 -3.05
CA LEU A 202 -4.35 -14.45 -2.69
C LEU A 202 -4.79 -15.23 -1.44
N LYS A 203 -4.28 -16.44 -1.22
CA LYS A 203 -4.57 -17.27 -0.03
C LYS A 203 -3.85 -16.81 1.25
N CYS A 204 -2.79 -16.01 1.11
CA CYS A 204 -2.01 -15.50 2.24
C CYS A 204 -2.47 -14.10 2.70
N HIS A 205 -3.32 -13.43 1.91
CA HIS A 205 -3.75 -12.04 2.11
C HIS A 205 -5.28 -11.95 2.22
N ASP A 206 -5.87 -12.74 3.11
CA ASP A 206 -7.33 -12.86 3.24
C ASP A 206 -8.02 -11.52 3.54
N ASP A 207 -7.31 -10.57 4.18
CA ASP A 207 -7.83 -9.22 4.44
C ASP A 207 -8.16 -8.45 3.16
N THR A 208 -7.52 -8.78 2.04
CA THR A 208 -7.79 -8.16 0.74
C THR A 208 -9.26 -8.34 0.36
N PHE A 209 -9.88 -9.47 0.72
CA PHE A 209 -11.27 -9.78 0.39
C PHE A 209 -12.30 -9.00 1.20
N HIS A 210 -11.88 -8.27 2.24
CA HIS A 210 -12.74 -7.32 2.95
C HIS A 210 -12.99 -6.03 2.15
N TYR A 211 -12.22 -5.83 1.08
CA TYR A 211 -12.26 -4.64 0.23
C TYR A 211 -12.51 -5.04 -1.23
N PRO A 212 -13.03 -4.14 -2.10
CA PRO A 212 -13.25 -4.49 -3.49
C PRO A 212 -11.91 -4.67 -4.22
N LEU A 213 -11.65 -5.90 -4.70
CA LEU A 213 -10.38 -6.27 -5.33
C LEU A 213 -10.01 -5.37 -6.52
N THR A 214 -10.99 -4.75 -7.18
CA THR A 214 -10.78 -3.81 -8.29
C THR A 214 -9.90 -2.61 -7.94
N HIS A 215 -9.84 -2.20 -6.67
CA HIS A 215 -8.92 -1.14 -6.24
C HIS A 215 -7.46 -1.60 -6.27
N PHE A 216 -7.22 -2.90 -6.08
CA PHE A 216 -5.88 -3.50 -5.97
C PHE A 216 -5.31 -4.01 -7.29
N LEU A 217 -5.94 -3.65 -8.43
CA LEU A 217 -5.49 -3.98 -9.77
C LEU A 217 -4.95 -2.71 -10.46
N GLY A 218 -3.66 -2.69 -10.76
CA GLY A 218 -2.98 -1.62 -11.49
C GLY A 218 -2.79 -1.98 -12.97
N SER A 219 -3.06 -1.02 -13.85
CA SER A 219 -2.83 -1.13 -15.30
C SER A 219 -2.28 0.17 -15.85
#